data_AF-A0A212CQI2-F1
#
_entry.id   AF-A0A212CQI2-F1
#
_cell.length_a   1.000
_cell.length_b   1.000
_cell.length_c   1.000
_cell.angle_alpha   90.00
_cell.angle_beta   90.00
_cell.angle_gamma   90.00
#
_symmetry.space_group_name_H-M   'P 1'
#
loop_
_entity.id
_entity.type
_entity.pdbx_description
1 polymer ?
#
loop_
_entity_poly.entity_id
_entity_poly.type
_entity_poly.pdbx_seq_one_letter_code
_entity_poly.pdbx_strand_id
1 'polypeptide(L)'
;MEEDEKLLDDKPLVEDGIEQSKDKQKLRLTAQEKMQASRMCRALRHLDQLHEEKDLFIQKTRGELRACRRRMELLVKQQESVAAEMAAERAANNMAAMGRLEAALQRLCSELENERDLQARMTAVLQQNESALWQIEVQEGQLEDARKSAQEEAAAARRGLQERAAKQLHREMGASRKAERNRLLRARRCVHLQKELGLRQQKLVEEAQKNHRKALRFLKASLGKIREQEQKEELETREHMRRRMDAVLALKNSISANRETLRKFQAWGQAQTELAEQKAQAEKKAILAQGGDAFKHLCHQRRRQELEAQNRMSPVFLPQLQENRPRSYQSSPLLTAISSESVQGDGSSLGGEEDTLAWPEIPGLWKEDYKPFQVAKEDVDRKPVGGTKMDKDILARTVQRLRSGLIHKQVASGREFRGCPFNSKPKFIHFKDFDVGKVYKKKITLINATYTINYCKLVGVEESLRDFLHVE
;
A
#
# COMPACT_ATOMS: atom_id res chain seq x y z
N MET A 1 -61.84 17.85 -45.31
CA MET A 1 -60.96 17.02 -44.48
C MET A 1 -59.89 17.95 -43.97
N GLU A 2 -60.26 18.71 -42.94
CA GLU A 2 -60.15 18.30 -41.51
C GLU A 2 -58.71 18.55 -41.07
N GLU A 3 -58.52 19.59 -40.25
CA GLU A 3 -58.22 19.47 -38.80
C GLU A 3 -56.68 19.48 -38.64
N ASP A 4 -56.02 20.25 -37.76
CA ASP A 4 -56.45 20.95 -36.57
C ASP A 4 -55.44 22.05 -36.20
N GLU A 5 -55.97 22.99 -35.44
CA GLU A 5 -55.30 23.98 -34.61
C GLU A 5 -54.06 23.48 -33.86
N LYS A 6 -53.04 24.35 -33.76
CA LYS A 6 -52.38 24.65 -32.48
C LYS A 6 -51.63 25.98 -32.57
N LEU A 7 -52.34 27.02 -32.13
CA LEU A 7 -51.81 28.34 -31.87
C LEU A 7 -50.82 28.26 -30.69
N LEU A 8 -49.61 28.77 -30.91
CA LEU A 8 -48.61 29.01 -29.88
C LEU A 8 -49.05 30.20 -29.02
N ASP A 9 -49.48 29.94 -27.79
CA ASP A 9 -49.55 30.95 -26.74
C ASP A 9 -48.27 30.88 -25.89
N ASP A 10 -47.40 31.87 -26.09
CA ASP A 10 -46.30 32.21 -25.17
C ASP A 10 -46.89 32.70 -23.84
N LYS A 11 -46.97 31.80 -22.84
CA LYS A 11 -47.17 32.18 -21.43
C LYS A 11 -45.83 32.59 -20.81
N PRO A 12 -45.73 33.74 -20.15
CA PRO A 12 -44.48 34.20 -19.57
C PRO A 12 -44.13 33.46 -18.27
N LEU A 13 -42.81 33.32 -18.07
CA LEU A 13 -42.06 32.82 -16.90
C LEU A 13 -42.38 33.56 -15.59
N VAL A 14 -43.62 33.46 -15.08
CA VAL A 14 -44.06 34.14 -13.83
C VAL A 14 -44.26 33.16 -12.66
N GLU A 15 -44.36 31.85 -12.91
CA GLU A 15 -44.70 30.86 -11.87
C GLU A 15 -43.54 30.60 -10.87
N ASP A 16 -42.28 30.60 -11.32
CA ASP A 16 -41.11 30.36 -10.46
C ASP A 16 -40.87 31.50 -9.44
N GLY A 17 -41.26 32.74 -9.77
CA GLY A 17 -41.18 33.88 -8.87
C GLY A 17 -42.24 33.84 -7.75
N ILE A 18 -43.40 33.27 -8.04
CA ILE A 18 -44.52 33.16 -7.11
C ILE A 18 -44.24 32.06 -6.08
N GLU A 19 -43.68 30.91 -6.48
CA GLU A 19 -43.30 29.83 -5.55
C GLU A 19 -42.20 30.23 -4.58
N GLN A 20 -41.13 30.88 -5.06
CA GLN A 20 -40.08 31.39 -4.19
C GLN A 20 -40.57 32.48 -3.23
N SER A 21 -41.57 33.29 -3.63
CA SER A 21 -42.18 34.28 -2.75
C SER A 21 -43.02 33.63 -1.64
N LYS A 22 -43.77 32.57 -1.97
CA LYS A 22 -44.60 31.80 -1.05
C LYS A 22 -43.75 31.07 -0.01
N ASP A 23 -42.63 30.48 -0.42
CA ASP A 23 -41.74 29.78 0.51
C ASP A 23 -40.96 30.75 1.40
N LYS A 24 -40.54 31.91 0.89
CA LYS A 24 -39.98 32.99 1.72
C LYS A 24 -41.01 33.54 2.71
N GLN A 25 -42.28 33.66 2.32
CA GLN A 25 -43.38 34.05 3.21
C GLN A 25 -43.66 32.98 4.28
N LYS A 26 -43.72 31.69 3.93
CA LYS A 26 -43.86 30.58 4.89
C LYS A 26 -42.69 30.52 5.88
N LEU A 27 -41.45 30.74 5.42
CA LEU A 27 -40.27 30.81 6.30
C LEU A 27 -40.34 32.01 7.25
N ARG A 28 -40.86 33.16 6.79
CA ARG A 28 -41.09 34.34 7.65
C ARG A 28 -42.18 34.10 8.69
N LEU A 29 -43.31 33.49 8.29
CA LEU A 29 -44.41 33.15 9.20
C LEU A 29 -43.95 32.16 10.28
N THR A 30 -43.23 31.10 9.89
CA THR A 30 -42.67 30.13 10.85
C THR A 30 -41.57 30.72 11.74
N ALA A 31 -40.78 31.69 11.25
CA ALA A 31 -39.84 32.42 12.10
C ALA A 31 -40.56 33.32 13.12
N GLN A 32 -41.66 33.95 12.71
CA GLN A 32 -42.49 34.78 13.58
C GLN A 32 -43.21 33.95 14.65
N GLU A 33 -43.76 32.80 14.28
CA GLU A 33 -44.35 31.82 15.20
C GLU A 33 -43.32 31.32 16.23
N LYS A 34 -42.10 30.99 15.79
CA LYS A 34 -41.00 30.61 16.70
C LYS A 34 -40.59 31.75 17.63
N MET A 35 -40.58 32.98 17.14
CA MET A 35 -40.29 34.16 17.96
C MET A 35 -41.41 34.38 18.99
N GLN A 36 -42.68 34.23 18.60
CA GLN A 36 -43.85 34.34 19.48
C GLN A 36 -43.84 33.24 20.53
N ALA A 37 -43.61 31.98 20.16
CA ALA A 37 -43.47 30.86 21.08
C ALA A 37 -42.32 31.10 22.07
N SER A 38 -41.17 31.61 21.59
CA SER A 38 -40.05 31.94 22.47
C SER A 38 -40.37 33.07 23.45
N ARG A 39 -41.12 34.09 23.01
CA ARG A 39 -41.61 35.18 23.87
C ARG A 39 -42.59 34.64 24.92
N MET A 40 -43.52 33.78 24.53
CA MET A 40 -44.46 33.12 25.45
C MET A 40 -43.73 32.24 26.46
N CYS A 41 -42.77 31.41 26.03
CA CYS A 41 -41.98 30.60 26.97
C CYS A 41 -41.17 31.46 27.96
N ARG A 42 -40.71 32.65 27.56
CA ARG A 42 -40.05 33.59 28.48
C ARG A 42 -41.05 34.20 29.46
N ALA A 43 -42.23 34.58 28.98
CA ALA A 43 -43.30 35.11 29.84
C ALA A 43 -43.73 34.08 30.89
N LEU A 44 -43.93 32.83 30.49
CA LEU A 44 -44.27 31.73 31.41
C LEU A 44 -43.19 31.53 32.48
N ARG A 45 -41.92 31.43 32.07
CA ARG A 45 -40.80 31.30 33.03
C ARG A 45 -40.68 32.49 33.98
N HIS A 46 -40.98 33.69 33.49
CA HIS A 46 -40.95 34.88 34.33
C HIS A 46 -42.10 34.88 35.35
N LEU A 47 -43.29 34.44 34.95
CA LEU A 47 -44.41 34.27 35.87
C LEU A 47 -44.12 33.20 36.93
N ASP A 48 -43.54 32.07 36.55
CA ASP A 48 -43.13 31.02 37.50
C ASP A 48 -42.15 31.60 38.55
N GLN A 49 -41.15 32.36 38.10
CA GLN A 49 -40.20 33.02 39.00
C GLN A 49 -40.86 34.03 39.94
N LEU A 50 -41.76 34.86 39.41
CA LEU A 50 -42.50 35.84 40.23
C LEU A 50 -43.41 35.15 41.25
N HIS A 51 -44.06 34.05 40.87
CA HIS A 51 -44.89 33.25 41.77
C HIS A 51 -44.05 32.72 42.94
N GLU A 52 -42.92 32.05 42.64
CA GLU A 52 -42.00 31.52 43.65
C GLU A 52 -41.45 32.62 44.58
N GLU A 53 -41.03 33.77 44.02
CA GLU A 53 -40.54 34.91 44.79
C GLU A 53 -41.59 35.47 45.74
N LYS A 54 -42.84 35.60 45.28
CA LYS A 54 -43.95 36.11 46.10
C LYS A 54 -44.33 35.13 47.20
N ASP A 55 -44.37 33.84 46.91
CA ASP A 55 -44.63 32.81 47.90
C ASP A 55 -43.58 32.80 49.01
N LEU A 56 -42.30 32.82 48.64
CA LEU A 56 -41.21 32.88 49.61
C LEU A 56 -41.30 34.15 50.48
N PHE A 57 -41.61 35.29 49.87
CA PHE A 57 -41.79 36.54 50.59
C PHE A 57 -42.97 36.49 51.57
N ILE A 58 -44.10 35.95 51.15
CA ILE A 58 -45.30 35.76 51.98
C ILE A 58 -44.98 34.84 53.16
N GLN A 59 -44.31 33.72 52.91
CA GLN A 59 -43.91 32.78 53.96
C GLN A 59 -42.99 33.42 55.00
N LYS A 60 -41.99 34.19 54.56
CA LYS A 60 -41.06 34.93 55.42
C LYS A 60 -41.80 35.97 56.28
N THR A 61 -42.65 36.79 55.65
CA THR A 61 -43.43 37.83 56.32
C THR A 61 -44.38 37.25 57.35
N ARG A 62 -45.06 36.14 57.03
CA ARG A 62 -45.91 35.40 57.98
C ARG A 62 -45.10 34.85 59.16
N GLY A 63 -43.87 34.39 58.92
CA GLY A 63 -42.95 33.94 59.98
C GLY A 63 -42.54 35.05 60.93
N GLU A 64 -42.15 36.20 60.39
CA GLU A 64 -41.76 37.38 61.16
C GLU A 64 -42.97 37.96 61.93
N LEU A 65 -44.18 37.95 61.36
CA LEU A 65 -45.40 38.36 62.06
C LEU A 65 -45.69 37.47 63.27
N ARG A 66 -45.50 36.15 63.15
CA ARG A 66 -45.60 35.22 64.29
C ARG A 66 -44.56 35.55 65.36
N ALA A 67 -43.35 35.94 64.98
CA ALA A 67 -42.31 36.34 65.92
C ALA A 67 -42.64 37.67 66.62
N CYS A 68 -43.15 38.66 65.89
CA CYS A 68 -43.61 39.94 66.40
C CYS A 68 -44.72 39.75 67.46
N ARG A 69 -45.73 38.93 67.16
CA ARG A 69 -46.80 38.59 68.12
C ARG A 69 -46.26 37.98 69.41
N ARG A 70 -45.31 37.05 69.32
CA ARG A 70 -44.66 36.45 70.51
C ARG A 70 -43.88 37.48 71.33
N ARG A 71 -43.18 38.43 70.68
CA ARG A 71 -42.47 39.51 71.39
C ARG A 71 -43.45 40.42 72.11
N MET A 72 -44.55 40.80 71.47
CA MET A 72 -45.61 41.58 72.11
C MET A 72 -46.21 40.87 73.33
N GLU A 73 -46.51 39.57 73.22
CA GLU A 73 -47.00 38.77 74.36
C GLU A 73 -45.99 38.76 75.54
N LEU A 74 -44.69 38.67 75.24
CA LEU A 74 -43.65 38.72 76.27
C LEU A 74 -43.57 40.11 76.92
N LEU A 75 -43.60 41.18 76.12
CA LEU A 75 -43.58 42.56 76.63
C LEU A 75 -44.77 42.84 77.54
N VAL A 76 -45.96 42.35 77.20
CA VAL A 76 -47.16 42.46 78.07
C VAL A 76 -46.94 41.74 79.39
N LYS A 77 -46.41 40.51 79.39
CA LYS A 77 -46.08 39.77 80.63
C LYS A 77 -45.03 40.50 81.48
N GLN A 78 -44.04 41.14 80.84
CA GLN A 78 -43.03 41.94 81.54
C GLN A 78 -43.63 43.22 82.14
N GLN A 79 -44.60 43.86 81.47
CA GLN A 79 -45.34 44.99 82.04
C GLN A 79 -46.12 44.55 83.29
N GLU A 80 -46.77 43.39 83.24
CA GLU A 80 -47.49 42.82 84.39
C GLU A 80 -46.55 42.52 85.57
N SER A 81 -45.37 41.94 85.32
CA SER A 81 -44.40 41.64 86.40
C SER A 81 -43.82 42.91 87.01
N VAL A 82 -43.43 43.89 86.19
CA VAL A 82 -42.92 45.20 86.67
C VAL A 82 -44.02 45.94 87.44
N ALA A 83 -45.28 45.87 87.00
CA ALA A 83 -46.40 46.47 87.73
C ALA A 83 -46.64 45.81 89.10
N ALA A 84 -46.46 44.50 89.21
CA ALA A 84 -46.54 43.78 90.48
C ALA A 84 -45.38 44.14 91.42
N GLU A 85 -44.14 44.20 90.92
CA GLU A 85 -42.96 44.66 91.67
C GLU A 85 -43.13 46.11 92.15
N MET A 86 -43.65 46.98 91.28
CA MET A 86 -44.02 48.34 91.61
C MET A 86 -45.06 48.41 92.74
N ALA A 87 -46.07 47.53 92.76
CA ALA A 87 -47.04 47.49 93.85
C ALA A 87 -46.39 47.07 95.18
N ALA A 88 -45.44 46.12 95.14
CA ALA A 88 -44.68 45.69 96.32
C ALA A 88 -43.73 46.79 96.85
N GLU A 89 -42.96 47.44 95.97
CA GLU A 89 -42.05 48.52 96.35
C GLU A 89 -42.79 49.79 96.82
N ARG A 90 -44.01 50.05 96.31
CA ARG A 90 -44.92 51.06 96.89
C ARG A 90 -45.30 50.73 98.32
N ALA A 91 -45.68 49.48 98.60
CA ALA A 91 -46.02 49.04 99.95
C ALA A 91 -44.81 49.11 100.90
N ALA A 92 -43.59 48.94 100.38
CA ALA A 92 -42.33 49.08 101.12
C ALA A 92 -41.82 50.53 101.25
N ASN A 93 -42.52 51.53 100.68
CA ASN A 93 -42.14 52.96 100.64
C ASN A 93 -40.76 53.25 99.98
N ASN A 94 -40.31 52.42 99.05
CA ASN A 94 -39.01 52.58 98.39
C ASN A 94 -39.09 53.46 97.13
N MET A 95 -39.13 54.78 97.32
CA MET A 95 -39.34 55.74 96.22
C MET A 95 -38.27 55.70 95.12
N ALA A 96 -37.03 55.36 95.45
CA ALA A 96 -35.95 55.27 94.45
C ALA A 96 -36.10 54.03 93.56
N ALA A 97 -36.54 52.89 94.11
CA ALA A 97 -36.88 51.71 93.32
C ALA A 97 -38.09 51.97 92.42
N MET A 98 -39.10 52.66 92.96
CA MET A 98 -40.28 53.08 92.22
C MET A 98 -39.94 53.89 90.97
N GLY A 99 -39.12 54.94 91.07
CA GLY A 99 -38.74 55.73 89.89
C GLY A 99 -37.98 54.94 88.82
N ARG A 100 -37.15 53.95 89.22
CA ARG A 100 -36.45 53.07 88.27
C ARG A 100 -37.39 52.13 87.54
N LEU A 101 -38.34 51.55 88.26
CA LEU A 101 -39.35 50.64 87.72
C LEU A 101 -40.38 51.41 86.86
N GLU A 102 -40.72 52.66 87.20
CA GLU A 102 -41.52 53.55 86.34
C GLU A 102 -40.83 53.85 85.01
N ALA A 103 -39.54 54.19 85.06
CA ALA A 103 -38.74 54.37 83.85
C ALA A 103 -38.60 53.07 83.04
N ALA A 104 -38.59 51.90 83.69
CA ALA A 104 -38.60 50.61 83.00
C ALA A 104 -39.95 50.33 82.32
N LEU A 105 -41.06 50.63 83.00
CA LEU A 105 -42.41 50.48 82.44
C LEU A 105 -42.63 51.38 81.21
N GLN A 106 -42.20 52.64 81.27
CA GLN A 106 -42.28 53.56 80.13
C GLN A 106 -41.51 53.07 78.90
N ARG A 107 -40.33 52.46 79.12
CA ARG A 107 -39.55 51.82 78.06
C ARG A 107 -40.30 50.63 77.45
N LEU A 108 -40.82 49.75 78.28
CA LEU A 108 -41.63 48.60 77.82
C LEU A 108 -42.89 49.04 77.07
N CYS A 109 -43.54 50.15 77.45
CA CYS A 109 -44.67 50.71 76.70
C CYS A 109 -44.25 51.18 75.31
N SER A 110 -43.11 51.88 75.21
CA SER A 110 -42.58 52.35 73.92
C SER A 110 -42.19 51.17 73.02
N GLU A 111 -41.56 50.13 73.56
CA GLU A 111 -41.23 48.91 72.83
C GLU A 111 -42.48 48.17 72.32
N LEU A 112 -43.55 48.13 73.13
CA LEU A 112 -44.82 47.53 72.73
C LEU A 112 -45.49 48.30 71.59
N GLU A 113 -45.45 49.64 71.62
CA GLU A 113 -45.93 50.49 70.53
C GLU A 113 -45.12 50.27 69.25
N ASN A 114 -43.79 50.20 69.35
CA ASN A 114 -42.92 49.89 68.21
C ASN A 114 -43.24 48.53 67.56
N GLU A 115 -43.51 47.50 68.36
CA GLU A 115 -43.91 46.19 67.84
C GLU A 115 -45.33 46.21 67.23
N ARG A 116 -46.28 46.97 67.81
CA ARG A 116 -47.62 47.16 67.21
C ARG A 116 -47.53 47.83 65.84
N ASP A 117 -46.70 48.86 65.73
CA ASP A 117 -46.45 49.55 64.47
C ASP A 117 -45.76 48.64 63.46
N LEU A 118 -44.81 47.83 63.90
CA LEU A 118 -44.17 46.82 63.07
C LEU A 118 -45.19 45.80 62.57
N GLN A 119 -46.06 45.28 63.44
CA GLN A 119 -47.14 44.37 63.07
C GLN A 119 -48.07 44.99 62.02
N ALA A 120 -48.47 46.24 62.19
CA ALA A 120 -49.33 46.95 61.24
C ALA A 120 -48.65 47.08 59.86
N ARG A 121 -47.40 47.55 59.83
CA ARG A 121 -46.60 47.68 58.59
C ARG A 121 -46.46 46.33 57.87
N MET A 122 -46.08 45.29 58.61
CA MET A 122 -45.90 43.95 58.05
C MET A 122 -47.21 43.32 57.55
N THR A 123 -48.32 43.56 58.24
CA THR A 123 -49.63 43.08 57.81
C THR A 123 -50.08 43.75 56.52
N ALA A 124 -49.85 45.06 56.38
CA ALA A 124 -50.15 45.79 55.14
C ALA A 124 -49.32 45.26 53.96
N VAL A 125 -48.01 45.06 54.18
CA VAL A 125 -47.10 44.48 53.18
C VAL A 125 -47.50 43.05 52.82
N LEU A 126 -47.96 42.25 53.79
CA LEU A 126 -48.46 40.90 53.53
C LEU A 126 -49.69 40.93 52.60
N GLN A 127 -50.67 41.78 52.89
CA GLN A 127 -51.87 41.94 52.06
C GLN A 127 -51.55 42.40 50.63
N GLN A 128 -50.59 43.32 50.49
CA GLN A 128 -50.12 43.76 49.16
C GLN A 128 -49.49 42.61 48.37
N ASN A 129 -48.69 41.75 49.02
CA ASN A 129 -48.06 40.64 48.32
C ASN A 129 -49.04 39.48 48.05
N GLU A 130 -49.98 39.22 48.94
CA GLU A 130 -51.05 38.24 48.71
C GLU A 130 -51.92 38.67 47.52
N SER A 131 -52.33 39.94 47.45
CA SER A 131 -53.06 40.45 46.27
C SER A 131 -52.26 40.40 44.97
N ALA A 132 -50.94 40.64 45.02
CA ALA A 132 -50.06 40.47 43.86
C ALA A 132 -49.94 39.00 43.44
N LEU A 133 -49.86 38.05 44.38
CA LEU A 133 -49.85 36.62 44.09
C LEU A 133 -51.14 36.20 43.39
N TRP A 134 -52.30 36.64 43.88
CA TRP A 134 -53.59 36.38 43.23
C TRP A 134 -53.62 36.92 41.78
N GLN A 135 -53.03 38.08 41.51
CA GLN A 135 -52.94 38.61 40.14
C GLN A 135 -52.05 37.75 39.24
N ILE A 136 -50.96 37.21 39.77
CA ILE A 136 -50.08 36.29 39.05
C ILE A 136 -50.82 34.99 38.72
N GLU A 137 -51.50 34.39 39.70
CA GLU A 137 -52.27 33.15 39.50
C GLU A 137 -53.35 33.30 38.41
N VAL A 138 -54.03 34.46 38.35
CA VAL A 138 -54.99 34.75 37.29
C VAL A 138 -54.30 34.80 35.92
N GLN A 139 -53.11 35.39 35.82
CA GLN A 139 -52.33 35.42 34.57
C GLN A 139 -51.81 34.03 34.18
N GLU A 140 -51.43 33.21 35.15
CA GLU A 140 -51.03 31.83 34.91
C GLU A 140 -52.20 31.02 34.34
N GLY A 141 -53.38 31.12 34.95
CA GLY A 141 -54.60 30.47 34.46
C GLY A 141 -54.93 30.85 33.01
N GLN A 142 -54.72 32.11 32.62
CA GLN A 142 -54.90 32.55 31.22
C GLN A 142 -53.91 31.90 30.23
N LEU A 143 -52.74 31.48 30.71
CA LEU A 143 -51.67 30.91 29.88
C LEU A 143 -51.54 29.39 30.01
N GLU A 144 -52.35 28.75 30.85
CA GLU A 144 -52.34 27.30 31.05
C GLU A 144 -52.62 26.50 29.78
N ASP A 145 -53.59 26.94 28.97
CA ASP A 145 -53.93 26.24 27.73
C ASP A 145 -52.79 26.35 26.70
N ALA A 146 -52.08 27.47 26.70
CA ALA A 146 -50.85 27.63 25.93
C ALA A 146 -49.71 26.74 26.46
N ARG A 147 -49.61 26.54 27.79
CA ARG A 147 -48.67 25.57 28.40
C ARG A 147 -48.99 24.14 27.94
N LYS A 148 -50.25 23.72 28.02
CA LYS A 148 -50.71 22.36 27.65
C LYS A 148 -50.48 22.07 26.17
N SER A 149 -50.90 22.97 25.29
CA SER A 149 -50.70 22.83 23.83
C SER A 149 -49.21 22.77 23.45
N ALA A 150 -48.36 23.64 24.02
CA ALA A 150 -46.92 23.59 23.77
C ALA A 150 -46.26 22.28 24.23
N GLN A 151 -46.72 21.70 25.35
CA GLN A 151 -46.24 20.40 25.83
C GLN A 151 -46.67 19.26 24.90
N GLU A 152 -47.90 19.26 24.43
CA GLU A 152 -48.41 18.27 23.49
C GLU A 152 -47.68 18.33 22.14
N GLU A 153 -47.44 19.53 21.60
CA GLU A 153 -46.65 19.74 20.39
C GLU A 153 -45.21 19.25 20.56
N ALA A 154 -44.57 19.58 21.69
CA ALA A 154 -43.23 19.10 21.99
C ALA A 154 -43.18 17.57 22.12
N ALA A 155 -44.19 16.95 22.74
CA ALA A 155 -44.33 15.51 22.84
C ALA A 155 -44.55 14.86 21.46
N ALA A 156 -45.41 15.45 20.61
CA ALA A 156 -45.63 15.00 19.24
C ALA A 156 -44.35 15.11 18.39
N ALA A 157 -43.61 16.21 18.51
CA ALA A 157 -42.33 16.40 17.83
C ALA A 157 -41.30 15.34 18.26
N ARG A 158 -41.21 15.05 19.57
CA ARG A 158 -40.34 13.99 20.10
C ARG A 158 -40.72 12.62 19.55
N ARG A 159 -42.01 12.26 19.50
CA ARG A 159 -42.50 11.02 18.89
C ARG A 159 -42.11 10.93 17.41
N GLY A 160 -42.31 12.02 16.65
CA GLY A 160 -41.93 12.09 15.24
C GLY A 160 -40.43 11.88 15.00
N LEU A 161 -39.57 12.41 15.87
CA LEU A 161 -38.13 12.16 15.81
C LEU A 161 -37.77 10.70 16.11
N GLN A 162 -38.40 10.11 17.13
CA GLN A 162 -38.20 8.70 17.49
C GLN A 162 -38.60 7.75 16.36
N GLU A 163 -39.75 7.99 15.72
CA GLU A 163 -40.19 7.20 14.58
C GLU A 163 -39.24 7.31 13.38
N ARG A 164 -38.74 8.52 13.09
CA ARG A 164 -37.75 8.73 12.02
C ARG A 164 -36.45 7.98 12.32
N ALA A 165 -35.98 8.06 13.56
CA ALA A 165 -34.80 7.32 14.01
C ALA A 165 -35.00 5.80 13.89
N ALA A 166 -36.17 5.27 14.29
CA ALA A 166 -36.50 3.86 14.17
C ALA A 166 -36.56 3.40 12.70
N LYS A 167 -37.17 4.20 11.82
CA LYS A 167 -37.20 3.93 10.37
C LYS A 167 -35.80 3.92 9.78
N GLN A 168 -34.94 4.84 10.18
CA GLN A 168 -33.54 4.90 9.73
C GLN A 168 -32.75 3.68 10.20
N LEU A 169 -32.85 3.33 11.49
CA LEU A 169 -32.22 2.14 12.05
C LEU A 169 -32.64 0.88 11.28
N HIS A 170 -33.93 0.72 10.98
CA HIS A 170 -34.41 -0.44 10.24
C HIS A 170 -33.82 -0.52 8.83
N ARG A 171 -33.70 0.61 8.12
CA ARG A 171 -33.06 0.70 6.80
C ARG A 171 -31.59 0.32 6.87
N GLU A 172 -30.87 0.84 7.85
CA GLU A 172 -29.45 0.57 8.06
C GLU A 172 -29.20 -0.90 8.42
N MET A 173 -30.01 -1.47 9.31
CA MET A 173 -29.96 -2.90 9.64
C MET A 173 -30.24 -3.77 8.42
N GLY A 174 -31.22 -3.39 7.60
CA GLY A 174 -31.50 -4.08 6.33
C GLY A 174 -30.33 -3.99 5.35
N ALA A 175 -29.69 -2.83 5.21
CA ALA A 175 -28.54 -2.62 4.36
C ALA A 175 -27.30 -3.40 4.85
N SER A 176 -27.02 -3.37 6.15
CA SER A 176 -25.93 -4.10 6.79
C SER A 176 -26.07 -5.61 6.58
N ARG A 177 -27.27 -6.17 6.85
CA ARG A 177 -27.57 -7.59 6.60
C ARG A 177 -27.35 -7.98 5.13
N LYS A 178 -27.73 -7.13 4.17
CA LYS A 178 -27.46 -7.37 2.74
C LYS A 178 -25.95 -7.33 2.43
N ALA A 179 -25.23 -6.38 3.00
CA ALA A 179 -23.78 -6.26 2.83
C ALA A 179 -23.03 -7.48 3.38
N GLU A 180 -23.42 -7.99 4.54
CA GLU A 180 -22.86 -9.21 5.13
C GLU A 180 -23.09 -10.44 4.25
N ARG A 181 -24.33 -10.62 3.76
CA ARG A 181 -24.65 -11.70 2.81
C ARG A 181 -23.76 -11.61 1.56
N ASN A 182 -23.59 -10.43 1.00
CA ASN A 182 -22.72 -10.21 -0.15
C ASN A 182 -21.25 -10.49 0.16
N ARG A 183 -20.75 -10.13 1.34
CA ARG A 183 -19.40 -10.44 1.80
C ARG A 183 -19.18 -11.95 1.87
N LEU A 184 -20.13 -12.68 2.44
CA LEU A 184 -20.08 -14.14 2.53
C LEU A 184 -20.08 -14.79 1.14
N LEU A 185 -20.91 -14.31 0.22
CA LEU A 185 -20.92 -14.80 -1.16
C LEU A 185 -19.58 -14.56 -1.86
N ARG A 186 -18.95 -13.39 -1.67
CA ARG A 186 -17.61 -13.10 -2.20
C ARG A 186 -16.57 -14.05 -1.61
N ALA A 187 -16.59 -14.28 -0.30
CA ALA A 187 -15.67 -15.21 0.35
C ALA A 187 -15.82 -16.64 -0.19
N ARG A 188 -17.06 -17.12 -0.36
CA ARG A 188 -17.34 -18.45 -0.97
C ARG A 188 -16.79 -18.54 -2.39
N ARG A 189 -17.00 -17.51 -3.22
CA ARG A 189 -16.45 -17.46 -4.59
C ARG A 189 -14.92 -17.48 -4.58
N CYS A 190 -14.27 -16.71 -3.71
CA CYS A 190 -12.81 -16.70 -3.59
C CYS A 190 -12.26 -18.09 -3.21
N VAL A 191 -12.88 -18.75 -2.23
CA VAL A 191 -12.49 -20.11 -1.82
C VAL A 191 -12.65 -21.10 -2.96
N HIS A 192 -13.76 -21.01 -3.72
CA HIS A 192 -13.98 -21.88 -4.87
C HIS A 192 -12.90 -21.68 -5.95
N LEU A 193 -12.60 -20.42 -6.31
CA LEU A 193 -11.54 -20.08 -7.26
C LEU A 193 -10.17 -20.57 -6.80
N GLN A 194 -9.85 -20.42 -5.51
CA GLN A 194 -8.58 -20.91 -4.96
C GLN A 194 -8.46 -22.44 -5.08
N LYS A 195 -9.55 -23.18 -4.83
CA LYS A 195 -9.58 -24.63 -5.02
C LYS A 195 -9.35 -25.01 -6.49
N GLU A 196 -9.98 -24.30 -7.43
CA GLU A 196 -9.76 -24.53 -8.86
C GLU A 196 -8.30 -24.29 -9.27
N LEU A 197 -7.71 -23.18 -8.81
CA LEU A 197 -6.30 -22.87 -9.08
C LEU A 197 -5.38 -23.93 -8.47
N GLY A 198 -5.65 -24.39 -7.24
CA GLY A 198 -4.88 -25.46 -6.60
C GLY A 198 -4.95 -26.77 -7.39
N LEU A 199 -6.13 -27.17 -7.87
CA LEU A 199 -6.29 -28.34 -8.71
C LEU A 199 -5.54 -28.21 -10.05
N ARG A 200 -5.53 -27.02 -10.67
CA ARG A 200 -4.77 -26.77 -11.90
C ARG A 200 -3.27 -26.87 -11.66
N GLN A 201 -2.76 -26.28 -10.59
CA GLN A 201 -1.35 -26.39 -10.22
C GLN A 201 -0.94 -27.84 -9.97
N GLN A 202 -1.76 -28.61 -9.27
CA GLN A 202 -1.50 -30.04 -9.05
C GLN A 202 -1.39 -30.80 -10.38
N LYS A 203 -2.32 -30.59 -11.31
CA LYS A 203 -2.27 -31.24 -12.64
C LYS A 203 -0.99 -30.89 -13.41
N LEU A 204 -0.59 -29.63 -13.41
CA LEU A 204 0.65 -29.20 -14.08
C LEU A 204 1.89 -29.86 -13.49
N VAL A 205 1.95 -29.98 -12.15
CA VAL A 205 3.04 -30.68 -11.46
C VAL A 205 3.06 -32.17 -11.84
N GLU A 206 1.90 -32.84 -11.84
CA GLU A 206 1.79 -34.24 -12.23
C GLU A 206 2.20 -34.46 -13.69
N GLU A 207 1.81 -33.58 -14.60
CA GLU A 207 2.22 -33.61 -16.00
C GLU A 207 3.72 -33.39 -16.16
N ALA A 208 4.30 -32.42 -15.45
CA ALA A 208 5.75 -32.20 -15.43
C ALA A 208 6.50 -33.43 -14.92
N GLN A 209 6.01 -34.09 -13.86
CA GLN A 209 6.58 -35.34 -13.36
C GLN A 209 6.48 -36.48 -14.38
N LYS A 210 5.32 -36.64 -15.04
CA LYS A 210 5.14 -37.65 -16.10
C LYS A 210 6.09 -37.40 -17.28
N ASN A 211 6.25 -36.14 -17.68
CA ASN A 211 7.13 -35.74 -18.76
C ASN A 211 8.60 -35.96 -18.38
N HIS A 212 9.01 -35.62 -17.16
CA HIS A 212 10.34 -35.91 -16.65
C HIS A 212 10.64 -37.42 -16.65
N ARG A 213 9.69 -38.27 -16.21
CA ARG A 213 9.83 -39.74 -16.27
C ARG A 213 9.99 -40.25 -17.72
N LYS A 214 9.29 -39.65 -18.69
CA LYS A 214 9.48 -39.98 -20.12
C LYS A 214 10.88 -39.57 -20.58
N ALA A 215 11.31 -38.34 -20.28
CA ALA A 215 12.63 -37.84 -20.64
C ALA A 215 13.76 -38.70 -20.04
N LEU A 216 13.66 -39.10 -18.76
CA LEU A 216 14.63 -39.99 -18.13
C LEU A 216 14.71 -41.36 -18.82
N ARG A 217 13.58 -41.93 -19.27
CA ARG A 217 13.59 -43.18 -20.05
C ARG A 217 14.33 -43.02 -21.38
N PHE A 218 14.09 -41.92 -22.10
CA PHE A 218 14.82 -41.62 -23.33
C PHE A 218 16.30 -41.38 -23.10
N LEU A 219 16.67 -40.66 -22.03
CA LEU A 219 18.05 -40.45 -21.63
C LEU A 219 18.74 -41.78 -21.32
N LYS A 220 18.11 -42.64 -20.52
CA LYS A 220 18.65 -43.97 -20.17
C LYS A 220 18.86 -44.84 -21.42
N ALA A 221 17.91 -44.83 -22.36
CA ALA A 221 18.05 -45.54 -23.62
C ALA A 221 19.18 -44.97 -24.48
N SER A 222 19.33 -43.64 -24.53
CA SER A 222 20.38 -42.98 -25.31
C SER A 222 21.77 -43.22 -24.72
N LEU A 223 21.92 -43.09 -23.40
CA LEU A 223 23.16 -43.44 -22.68
C LEU A 223 23.50 -44.94 -22.81
N GLY A 224 22.49 -45.81 -22.83
CA GLY A 224 22.67 -47.23 -23.11
C GLY A 224 23.27 -47.48 -24.50
N LYS A 225 22.70 -46.86 -25.54
CA LYS A 225 23.22 -46.96 -26.91
C LYS A 225 24.66 -46.44 -27.04
N ILE A 226 24.97 -45.32 -26.40
CA ILE A 226 26.33 -44.75 -26.41
C ILE A 226 27.31 -45.75 -25.77
N ARG A 227 26.97 -46.31 -24.60
CA ARG A 227 27.81 -47.32 -23.94
C ARG A 227 28.00 -48.59 -24.78
N GLU A 228 26.95 -49.04 -25.48
CA GLU A 228 27.05 -50.18 -26.39
C GLU A 228 27.95 -49.88 -27.60
N GLN A 229 27.90 -48.66 -28.13
CA GLN A 229 28.79 -48.22 -29.21
C GLN A 229 30.24 -48.15 -28.74
N GLU A 230 30.49 -47.54 -27.59
CA GLU A 230 31.82 -47.51 -26.95
C GLU A 230 32.37 -48.93 -26.77
N GLN A 231 31.57 -49.87 -26.27
CA GLN A 231 31.99 -51.27 -26.11
C GLN A 231 32.31 -51.95 -27.46
N LYS A 232 31.54 -51.68 -28.52
CA LYS A 232 31.81 -52.24 -29.85
C LYS A 232 33.09 -51.67 -30.43
N GLU A 233 33.30 -50.36 -30.33
CA GLU A 233 34.54 -49.70 -30.76
C GLU A 233 35.75 -50.24 -29.98
N GLU A 234 35.61 -50.46 -28.66
CA GLU A 234 36.64 -51.14 -27.85
C GLU A 234 36.93 -52.57 -28.33
N LEU A 235 35.91 -53.34 -28.70
CA LEU A 235 36.11 -54.69 -29.24
C LEU A 235 36.75 -54.65 -30.63
N GLU A 236 36.30 -53.77 -31.51
CA GLU A 236 36.86 -53.60 -32.86
C GLU A 236 38.32 -53.15 -32.79
N THR A 237 38.66 -52.23 -31.89
CA THR A 237 40.06 -51.82 -31.66
C THR A 237 40.90 -52.98 -31.11
N ARG A 238 40.37 -53.79 -30.17
CA ARG A 238 41.06 -55.00 -29.68
C ARG A 238 41.27 -56.03 -30.79
N GLU A 239 40.25 -56.30 -31.60
CA GLU A 239 40.35 -57.22 -32.72
C GLU A 239 41.33 -56.72 -33.78
N HIS A 240 41.31 -55.42 -34.07
CA HIS A 240 42.25 -54.80 -34.98
C HIS A 240 43.69 -54.98 -34.47
N MET A 241 43.93 -54.78 -33.17
CA MET A 241 45.24 -55.04 -32.55
C MET A 241 45.64 -56.52 -32.66
N ARG A 242 44.69 -57.44 -32.46
CA ARG A 242 44.95 -58.88 -32.62
C ARG A 242 45.31 -59.24 -34.06
N ARG A 243 44.55 -58.75 -35.04
CA ARG A 243 44.83 -58.97 -36.48
C ARG A 243 46.19 -58.40 -36.87
N ARG A 244 46.58 -57.24 -36.33
CA ARG A 244 47.94 -56.68 -36.52
C ARG A 244 49.01 -57.61 -35.93
N MET A 245 48.79 -58.13 -34.73
CA MET A 245 49.71 -59.08 -34.10
C MET A 245 49.84 -60.37 -34.93
N ASP A 246 48.73 -60.93 -35.38
CA ASP A 246 48.71 -62.15 -36.21
C ASP A 246 49.40 -61.92 -37.56
N ALA A 247 49.21 -60.76 -38.19
CA ALA A 247 49.90 -60.39 -39.42
C ALA A 247 51.43 -60.27 -39.21
N VAL A 248 51.87 -59.70 -38.08
CA VAL A 248 53.29 -59.65 -37.71
C VAL A 248 53.84 -61.06 -37.49
N LEU A 249 53.11 -61.95 -36.83
CA LEU A 249 53.50 -63.35 -36.65
C LEU A 249 53.56 -64.11 -37.98
N ALA A 250 52.59 -63.91 -38.87
CA ALA A 250 52.58 -64.49 -40.21
C ALA A 250 53.76 -63.98 -41.06
N LEU A 251 54.07 -62.67 -41.00
CA LEU A 251 55.25 -62.09 -41.64
C LEU A 251 56.51 -62.75 -41.10
N LYS A 252 56.65 -62.88 -39.78
CA LYS A 252 57.79 -63.58 -39.15
C LYS A 252 57.93 -65.01 -39.68
N ASN A 253 56.82 -65.76 -39.77
CA ASN A 253 56.83 -67.11 -40.29
C ASN A 253 57.19 -67.16 -41.78
N SER A 254 56.70 -66.22 -42.59
CA SER A 254 57.07 -66.11 -44.01
C SER A 254 58.53 -65.72 -44.21
N ILE A 255 59.09 -64.86 -43.36
CA ILE A 255 60.52 -64.52 -43.36
C ILE A 255 61.34 -65.74 -42.96
N SER A 256 60.90 -66.52 -41.96
CA SER A 256 61.54 -67.78 -41.58
C SER A 256 61.48 -68.82 -42.71
N ALA A 257 60.33 -68.98 -43.36
CA ALA A 257 60.16 -69.87 -44.51
C ALA A 257 61.00 -69.40 -45.72
N ASN A 258 61.10 -68.09 -45.94
CA ASN A 258 61.96 -67.51 -46.98
C ASN A 258 63.45 -67.71 -46.67
N ARG A 259 63.85 -67.64 -45.39
CA ARG A 259 65.21 -68.01 -44.95
C ARG A 259 65.49 -69.49 -45.19
N GLU A 260 64.52 -70.37 -44.94
CA GLU A 260 64.66 -71.81 -45.18
C GLU A 260 64.69 -72.16 -46.67
N THR A 261 63.86 -71.52 -47.49
CA THR A 261 63.93 -71.69 -48.95
C THR A 261 65.23 -71.14 -49.51
N LEU A 262 65.73 -70.00 -49.04
CA LEU A 262 67.08 -69.51 -49.38
C LEU A 262 68.17 -70.51 -49.01
N ARG A 263 68.09 -71.12 -47.82
CA ARG A 263 69.02 -72.20 -47.43
C ARG A 263 68.95 -73.39 -48.38
N LYS A 264 67.74 -73.80 -48.80
CA LYS A 264 67.56 -74.87 -49.81
C LYS A 264 68.12 -74.47 -51.18
N PHE A 265 67.92 -73.22 -51.62
CA PHE A 265 68.49 -72.71 -52.87
C PHE A 265 70.02 -72.64 -52.82
N GLN A 266 70.60 -72.26 -51.68
CA GLN A 266 72.05 -72.26 -51.47
C GLN A 266 72.61 -73.69 -51.52
N ALA A 267 71.98 -74.65 -50.84
CA ALA A 267 72.35 -76.06 -50.92
C ALA A 267 72.17 -76.65 -52.33
N TRP A 268 71.11 -76.26 -53.05
CA TRP A 268 70.90 -76.66 -54.43
C TRP A 268 71.95 -76.07 -55.38
N GLY A 269 72.33 -74.80 -55.19
CA GLY A 269 73.44 -74.18 -55.90
C GLY A 269 74.76 -74.92 -55.67
N GLN A 270 75.04 -75.30 -54.42
CA GLN A 270 76.22 -76.11 -54.07
C GLN A 270 76.20 -77.50 -54.74
N ALA A 271 75.07 -78.19 -54.73
CA ALA A 271 74.93 -79.49 -55.40
C ALA A 271 75.06 -79.38 -56.94
N GLN A 272 74.56 -78.30 -57.55
CA GLN A 272 74.75 -78.03 -58.98
C GLN A 272 76.22 -77.76 -59.31
N THR A 273 76.94 -77.02 -58.47
CA THR A 273 78.39 -76.83 -58.66
C THR A 273 79.15 -78.13 -58.52
N GLU A 274 78.84 -78.99 -57.54
CA GLU A 274 79.46 -80.30 -57.36
C GLU A 274 79.18 -81.23 -58.56
N LEU A 275 77.93 -81.26 -59.06
CA LEU A 275 77.58 -82.04 -60.25
C LEU A 275 78.31 -81.54 -61.50
N ALA A 276 78.43 -80.22 -61.66
CA ALA A 276 79.19 -79.61 -62.75
C ALA A 276 80.69 -79.94 -62.65
N GLU A 277 81.26 -79.93 -61.44
CA GLU A 277 82.64 -80.35 -61.20
C GLU A 277 82.85 -81.83 -61.50
N GLN A 278 81.92 -82.71 -61.10
CA GLN A 278 81.99 -84.14 -61.43
C GLN A 278 81.89 -84.39 -62.94
N LYS A 279 80.98 -83.69 -63.64
CA LYS A 279 80.89 -83.76 -65.11
C LYS A 279 82.16 -83.23 -65.76
N ALA A 280 82.70 -82.11 -65.30
CA ALA A 280 83.97 -81.57 -65.79
C ALA A 280 85.15 -82.52 -65.51
N GLN A 281 85.16 -83.20 -64.36
CA GLN A 281 86.16 -84.23 -64.04
C GLN A 281 85.99 -85.50 -64.88
N ALA A 282 84.75 -85.91 -65.19
CA ALA A 282 84.46 -87.03 -66.07
C ALA A 282 84.84 -86.72 -67.53
N GLU A 283 84.53 -85.53 -68.03
CA GLU A 283 84.98 -85.04 -69.34
C GLU A 283 86.50 -84.97 -69.42
N LYS A 284 87.18 -84.44 -68.39
CA LYS A 284 88.65 -84.47 -68.29
C LYS A 284 89.21 -85.89 -68.36
N LYS A 285 88.62 -86.85 -67.62
CA LYS A 285 89.04 -88.26 -67.66
C LYS A 285 88.77 -88.94 -69.01
N ALA A 286 87.64 -88.64 -69.66
CA ALA A 286 87.29 -89.16 -70.98
C ALA A 286 88.25 -88.63 -72.07
N ILE A 287 88.64 -87.35 -71.98
CA ILE A 287 89.62 -86.73 -72.89
C ILE A 287 91.02 -87.33 -72.68
N LEU A 288 91.42 -87.60 -71.43
CA LEU A 288 92.67 -88.30 -71.12
C LEU A 288 92.67 -89.75 -71.63
N ALA A 289 91.55 -90.46 -71.56
CA ALA A 289 91.41 -91.82 -72.08
C ALA A 289 91.48 -91.91 -73.62
N GLN A 290 91.25 -90.82 -74.33
CA GLN A 290 91.38 -90.71 -75.80
C GLN A 290 92.78 -90.26 -76.27
N GLY A 291 93.73 -90.03 -75.34
CA GLY A 291 95.12 -89.65 -75.66
C GLY A 291 95.35 -88.18 -76.04
N GLY A 292 94.39 -87.29 -75.75
CA GLY A 292 94.45 -85.85 -76.08
C GLY A 292 94.76 -84.93 -74.89
N ASP A 293 95.36 -83.77 -75.17
CA ASP A 293 95.66 -82.72 -74.17
C ASP A 293 94.39 -81.97 -73.72
N ALA A 294 93.97 -82.19 -72.47
CA ALA A 294 92.69 -81.73 -71.91
C ALA A 294 92.55 -80.19 -71.84
N PHE A 295 93.64 -79.44 -71.83
CA PHE A 295 93.58 -77.98 -71.69
C PHE A 295 93.20 -77.29 -73.00
N LYS A 296 93.71 -77.76 -74.15
CA LYS A 296 93.41 -77.18 -75.47
C LYS A 296 91.94 -77.35 -75.85
N HIS A 297 91.33 -78.50 -75.54
CA HIS A 297 89.93 -78.77 -75.83
C HIS A 297 88.97 -77.84 -75.06
N LEU A 298 89.22 -77.62 -73.76
CA LEU A 298 88.40 -76.71 -72.95
C LEU A 298 88.50 -75.26 -73.43
N CYS A 299 89.68 -74.79 -73.85
CA CYS A 299 89.85 -73.46 -74.44
C CYS A 299 89.06 -73.31 -75.75
N HIS A 300 89.11 -74.30 -76.65
CA HIS A 300 88.33 -74.27 -77.89
C HIS A 300 86.82 -74.37 -77.65
N GLN A 301 86.38 -75.14 -76.64
CA GLN A 301 84.96 -75.24 -76.28
C GLN A 301 84.44 -73.96 -75.65
N ARG A 302 85.21 -73.32 -74.76
CA ARG A 302 84.87 -72.00 -74.19
C ARG A 302 84.80 -70.92 -75.28
N ARG A 303 85.72 -70.93 -76.25
CA ARG A 303 85.68 -70.02 -77.42
C ARG A 303 84.43 -70.22 -78.28
N ARG A 304 83.95 -71.47 -78.45
CA ARG A 304 82.69 -71.76 -79.16
C ARG A 304 81.46 -71.29 -78.38
N GLN A 305 81.42 -71.51 -77.06
CA GLN A 305 80.31 -71.05 -76.20
C GLN A 305 80.25 -69.51 -76.10
N GLU A 306 81.40 -68.83 -76.11
CA GLU A 306 81.48 -67.36 -76.19
C GLU A 306 80.92 -66.84 -77.53
N LEU A 307 81.26 -67.48 -78.66
CA LEU A 307 80.68 -67.15 -79.97
C LEU A 307 79.18 -67.46 -80.06
N GLU A 308 78.71 -68.56 -79.44
CA GLU A 308 77.28 -68.91 -79.38
C GLU A 308 76.48 -67.97 -78.46
N ALA A 309 77.05 -67.52 -77.35
CA ALA A 309 76.45 -66.48 -76.50
C ALA A 309 76.39 -65.14 -77.24
N GLN A 310 77.42 -64.76 -77.99
CA GLN A 310 77.42 -63.57 -78.83
C GLN A 310 76.38 -63.64 -79.96
N ASN A 311 76.20 -64.80 -80.62
CA ASN A 311 75.15 -64.99 -81.63
C ASN A 311 73.71 -65.02 -81.07
N ARG A 312 73.52 -65.40 -79.80
CA ARG A 312 72.21 -65.32 -79.11
C ARG A 312 71.82 -63.90 -78.65
N MET A 313 72.70 -62.91 -78.83
CA MET A 313 72.50 -61.52 -78.39
C MET A 313 72.27 -60.52 -79.54
N SER A 314 71.88 -60.98 -80.76
CA SER A 314 71.34 -60.09 -81.81
C SER A 314 69.85 -59.74 -81.57
N PRO A 315 69.40 -58.48 -81.78
CA PRO A 315 68.15 -57.96 -81.21
C PRO A 315 66.94 -58.05 -82.15
N VAL A 316 65.75 -58.37 -81.61
CA VAL A 316 64.43 -58.15 -82.24
C VAL A 316 63.52 -57.39 -81.26
N PHE A 317 62.81 -56.41 -81.82
CA PHE A 317 62.02 -55.33 -81.21
C PHE A 317 60.65 -55.79 -80.64
N LEU A 318 60.39 -55.46 -79.36
CA LEU A 318 59.20 -54.83 -78.68
C LEU A 318 57.73 -55.13 -79.11
N PRO A 319 56.70 -55.03 -78.21
CA PRO A 319 56.15 -53.70 -77.81
C PRO A 319 55.52 -53.51 -76.40
N GLN A 320 55.25 -52.21 -76.17
CA GLN A 320 54.75 -51.38 -75.05
C GLN A 320 53.41 -51.77 -74.38
N LEU A 321 53.17 -51.27 -73.15
CA LEU A 321 51.84 -50.80 -72.68
C LEU A 321 51.92 -49.65 -71.63
N GLN A 322 51.01 -48.69 -71.83
CA GLN A 322 50.69 -47.42 -71.14
C GLN A 322 50.17 -47.57 -69.69
N GLU A 323 50.51 -46.70 -68.73
CA GLU A 323 49.92 -45.39 -68.36
C GLU A 323 48.85 -45.49 -67.23
N ASN A 324 49.06 -44.74 -66.13
CA ASN A 324 48.06 -43.88 -65.45
C ASN A 324 48.50 -43.47 -64.03
N ARG A 325 48.46 -42.16 -63.78
CA ARG A 325 48.46 -41.50 -62.46
C ARG A 325 47.20 -40.63 -62.41
N PRO A 326 46.57 -40.40 -61.23
CA PRO A 326 46.37 -38.99 -60.89
C PRO A 326 46.43 -38.61 -59.39
N ARG A 327 46.90 -37.37 -59.20
CA ARG A 327 46.55 -36.30 -58.24
C ARG A 327 46.22 -36.63 -56.77
N SER A 328 47.02 -36.08 -55.86
CA SER A 328 46.56 -35.62 -54.54
C SER A 328 46.66 -34.09 -54.44
N TYR A 329 45.58 -33.49 -53.96
CA TYR A 329 45.36 -32.06 -53.75
C TYR A 329 45.83 -31.62 -52.35
N GLN A 330 46.08 -30.32 -52.25
CA GLN A 330 46.53 -29.53 -51.10
C GLN A 330 45.50 -29.46 -49.95
N SER A 331 45.99 -29.18 -48.74
CA SER A 331 45.23 -28.43 -47.73
C SER A 331 46.16 -27.65 -46.79
N SER A 332 45.86 -26.37 -46.61
CA SER A 332 46.31 -25.46 -45.53
C SER A 332 45.06 -24.74 -44.99
N PRO A 333 45.13 -23.84 -43.99
CA PRO A 333 45.23 -24.13 -42.55
C PRO A 333 44.11 -23.40 -41.72
N LEU A 334 44.27 -23.41 -40.39
CA LEU A 334 43.74 -22.48 -39.36
C LEU A 334 42.57 -22.95 -38.48
N LEU A 335 42.94 -23.29 -37.24
CA LEU A 335 42.13 -23.22 -36.03
C LEU A 335 42.51 -21.94 -35.27
N THR A 336 41.48 -21.21 -34.86
CA THR A 336 41.46 -19.96 -34.12
C THR A 336 42.06 -20.10 -32.73
N ALA A 337 42.96 -19.20 -32.34
CA ALA A 337 43.43 -19.03 -30.98
C ALA A 337 43.14 -17.62 -30.46
N ILE A 338 42.47 -17.65 -29.30
CA ILE A 338 42.05 -16.64 -28.33
C ILE A 338 43.14 -15.60 -28.01
N SER A 339 42.74 -14.35 -27.77
CA SER A 339 43.54 -13.39 -27.00
C SER A 339 42.65 -12.46 -26.16
N SER A 340 43.19 -12.07 -25.01
CA SER A 340 42.54 -11.48 -23.84
C SER A 340 42.74 -9.95 -23.71
N GLU A 341 41.95 -9.35 -22.80
CA GLU A 341 42.35 -8.35 -21.77
C GLU A 341 42.65 -6.87 -22.11
N SER A 342 42.08 -5.96 -21.28
CA SER A 342 42.52 -4.57 -20.93
C SER A 342 41.29 -3.82 -20.37
N VAL A 343 41.14 -3.31 -19.12
CA VAL A 343 41.94 -2.62 -18.09
C VAL A 343 41.95 -1.08 -18.19
N GLN A 344 41.43 -0.48 -17.09
CA GLN A 344 41.72 0.83 -16.46
C GLN A 344 40.99 2.13 -16.85
N GLY A 345 40.71 2.91 -15.80
CA GLY A 345 40.30 4.32 -15.85
C GLY A 345 39.86 4.85 -14.49
N ASP A 346 40.85 5.12 -13.63
CA ASP A 346 40.78 5.67 -12.27
C ASP A 346 40.48 7.19 -12.24
N GLY A 347 40.10 7.75 -11.09
CA GLY A 347 39.92 9.20 -10.92
C GLY A 347 39.49 9.62 -9.52
N SER A 348 40.47 9.98 -8.69
CA SER A 348 40.32 10.56 -7.36
C SER A 348 40.60 12.07 -7.35
N SER A 349 39.95 12.81 -6.45
CA SER A 349 40.56 13.73 -5.45
C SER A 349 39.84 15.08 -5.19
N LEU A 350 39.97 15.52 -3.93
CA LEU A 350 39.88 16.87 -3.33
C LEU A 350 38.53 17.44 -2.83
N GLY A 351 38.32 17.37 -1.50
CA GLY A 351 38.56 18.49 -0.57
C GLY A 351 37.59 19.67 -0.55
N GLY A 352 36.88 19.84 0.57
CA GLY A 352 36.19 21.07 0.97
C GLY A 352 35.59 20.92 2.37
N GLU A 353 36.30 21.38 3.39
CA GLU A 353 35.73 21.66 4.72
C GLU A 353 35.13 23.07 4.68
N GLU A 354 33.88 23.22 5.15
CA GLU A 354 33.35 24.52 5.58
C GLU A 354 32.43 24.32 6.79
N ASP A 355 32.58 25.25 7.73
CA ASP A 355 32.19 25.23 9.12
C ASP A 355 30.69 25.23 9.43
N THR A 356 30.35 24.53 10.52
CA THR A 356 29.41 24.92 11.60
C THR A 356 28.04 25.51 11.25
N LEU A 357 26.96 24.72 11.40
CA LEU A 357 25.68 25.21 11.95
C LEU A 357 24.95 24.10 12.72
N ALA A 358 24.53 24.42 13.94
CA ALA A 358 23.93 23.51 14.92
C ALA A 358 22.69 22.73 14.40
N TRP A 359 22.56 21.48 14.83
CA TRP A 359 21.35 20.68 14.65
C TRP A 359 20.15 21.38 15.31
N PRO A 360 19.01 21.59 14.62
CA PRO A 360 17.84 22.21 15.24
C PRO A 360 17.21 21.28 16.29
N GLU A 361 17.10 21.74 17.54
CA GLU A 361 16.59 21.00 18.71
C GLU A 361 15.08 20.71 18.70
N ILE A 362 14.37 20.93 17.57
CA ILE A 362 12.91 20.70 17.47
C ILE A 362 12.59 19.80 16.27
N PRO A 363 12.27 18.51 16.50
CA PRO A 363 11.84 17.60 15.44
C PRO A 363 10.39 17.89 15.04
N GLY A 364 10.17 18.28 13.78
CA GLY A 364 8.83 18.45 13.22
C GLY A 364 8.63 19.63 12.27
N LEU A 365 9.52 20.63 12.29
CA LEU A 365 9.44 21.78 11.37
C LEU A 365 10.35 21.66 10.13
N TRP A 366 11.36 20.79 10.19
CA TRP A 366 12.32 20.58 9.11
C TRP A 366 12.37 19.09 8.77
N LYS A 367 12.01 18.73 7.54
CA LYS A 367 12.34 17.42 6.98
C LYS A 367 13.56 17.59 6.08
N GLU A 368 14.52 16.69 6.23
CA GLU A 368 15.77 16.56 5.46
C GLU A 368 15.57 16.37 3.94
N ASP A 369 14.33 16.20 3.47
CA ASP A 369 13.99 15.97 2.06
C ASP A 369 13.36 17.20 1.36
N TYR A 370 13.52 18.43 1.86
CA TYR A 370 12.95 19.60 1.19
C TYR A 370 13.70 19.92 -0.13
N LYS A 371 13.27 19.26 -1.22
CA LYS A 371 13.55 19.73 -2.58
C LYS A 371 12.53 20.82 -2.92
N PRO A 372 12.97 22.02 -3.38
CA PRO A 372 12.05 23.03 -3.87
C PRO A 372 11.14 22.41 -4.94
N PHE A 373 9.83 22.66 -4.84
CA PHE A 373 8.88 22.30 -5.89
C PHE A 373 9.25 23.05 -7.17
N GLN A 374 10.08 22.45 -8.02
CA GLN A 374 10.06 22.76 -9.43
C GLN A 374 8.76 22.17 -9.96
N VAL A 375 7.86 23.03 -10.45
CA VAL A 375 6.76 22.59 -11.30
C VAL A 375 7.41 21.86 -12.46
N ALA A 376 7.37 20.53 -12.42
CA ALA A 376 7.80 19.72 -13.54
C ALA A 376 6.91 20.15 -14.72
N LYS A 377 7.54 20.74 -15.73
CA LYS A 377 6.92 20.86 -17.04
C LYS A 377 6.41 19.47 -17.42
N GLU A 378 5.13 19.42 -17.77
CA GLU A 378 4.60 18.35 -18.60
C GLU A 378 5.52 18.14 -19.82
N ASP A 379 5.52 16.89 -20.28
CA ASP A 379 6.24 16.36 -21.42
C ASP A 379 7.70 15.97 -21.20
N VAL A 380 7.91 14.81 -20.56
CA VAL A 380 8.99 13.90 -20.97
C VAL A 380 8.49 12.45 -20.88
N ASP A 381 8.48 11.79 -22.04
CA ASP A 381 8.25 10.36 -22.25
C ASP A 381 8.98 9.50 -21.21
N ARG A 382 8.26 9.03 -20.20
CA ARG A 382 8.69 7.89 -19.40
C ARG A 382 8.40 6.63 -20.20
N LYS A 383 9.47 5.93 -20.60
CA LYS A 383 9.40 4.62 -21.27
C LYS A 383 8.35 3.73 -20.59
N PRO A 384 7.44 3.12 -21.36
CA PRO A 384 6.39 2.30 -20.79
C PRO A 384 7.03 1.09 -20.14
N VAL A 385 6.79 0.92 -18.83
CA VAL A 385 7.07 -0.35 -18.16
C VAL A 385 6.33 -1.43 -18.94
N GLY A 386 7.09 -2.41 -19.44
CA GLY A 386 6.60 -3.49 -20.28
C GLY A 386 5.51 -4.27 -19.55
N GLY A 387 4.27 -4.04 -19.95
CA GLY A 387 3.08 -4.75 -19.51
C GLY A 387 2.12 -4.85 -20.68
N THR A 388 1.33 -5.93 -20.74
CA THR A 388 0.31 -6.08 -21.78
C THR A 388 -0.69 -4.92 -21.68
N LYS A 389 -1.43 -4.61 -22.77
CA LYS A 389 -2.44 -3.53 -22.77
C LYS A 389 -3.39 -3.64 -21.57
N MET A 390 -3.72 -4.88 -21.17
CA MET A 390 -4.56 -5.16 -20.02
C MET A 390 -3.91 -4.78 -18.68
N ASP A 391 -2.61 -5.02 -18.50
CA ASP A 391 -1.90 -4.66 -17.26
C ASP A 391 -1.85 -3.14 -17.07
N LYS A 392 -1.67 -2.41 -18.17
CA LYS A 392 -1.72 -0.94 -18.18
C LYS A 392 -3.11 -0.43 -17.80
N ASP A 393 -4.17 -1.07 -18.32
CA ASP A 393 -5.55 -0.72 -17.99
C ASP A 393 -5.93 -1.07 -16.55
N ILE A 394 -5.45 -2.21 -16.03
CA ILE A 394 -5.66 -2.61 -14.63
C ILE A 394 -4.97 -1.63 -13.70
N LEU A 395 -3.73 -1.24 -14.01
CA LEU A 395 -2.99 -0.25 -13.22
C LEU A 395 -3.69 1.11 -13.27
N ALA A 396 -4.13 1.56 -14.44
CA ALA A 396 -4.87 2.81 -14.60
C ALA A 396 -6.20 2.80 -13.81
N ARG A 397 -6.98 1.71 -13.90
CA ARG A 397 -8.22 1.54 -13.12
C ARG A 397 -7.96 1.50 -11.62
N THR A 398 -6.89 0.85 -11.18
CA THR A 398 -6.52 0.76 -9.76
C THR A 398 -6.14 2.12 -9.21
N VAL A 399 -5.30 2.87 -9.93
CA VAL A 399 -4.92 4.24 -9.59
C VAL A 399 -6.15 5.16 -9.56
N GLN A 400 -7.06 5.03 -10.54
CA GLN A 400 -8.29 5.82 -10.59
C GLN A 400 -9.23 5.49 -9.41
N ARG A 401 -9.31 4.23 -8.99
CA ARG A 401 -10.12 3.80 -7.85
C ARG A 401 -9.57 4.34 -6.53
N LEU A 402 -8.24 4.30 -6.36
CA LEU A 402 -7.55 4.90 -5.22
C LEU A 402 -7.75 6.43 -5.17
N ARG A 403 -7.68 7.10 -6.33
CA ARG A 403 -7.95 8.54 -6.44
C ARG A 403 -9.41 8.90 -6.15
N SER A 404 -10.37 8.09 -6.60
CA SER A 404 -11.81 8.31 -6.36
C SER A 404 -12.24 8.11 -4.91
N GLY A 405 -11.47 7.32 -4.13
CA GLY A 405 -11.70 7.14 -2.69
C GLY A 405 -11.09 8.25 -1.84
N LEU A 406 -10.06 8.94 -2.35
CA LEU A 406 -9.34 9.99 -1.63
C LEU A 406 -9.81 11.42 -2.00
N ILE A 407 -10.36 11.62 -3.20
CA ILE A 407 -10.73 12.93 -3.73
C ILE A 407 -12.22 12.93 -4.10
N HIS A 408 -13.04 13.60 -3.30
CA HIS A 408 -14.44 13.86 -3.66
C HIS A 408 -14.50 15.02 -4.66
N LYS A 409 -15.14 14.82 -5.81
CA LYS A 409 -15.31 15.89 -6.80
C LYS A 409 -16.24 16.96 -6.23
N GLN A 410 -15.74 18.17 -6.07
CA GLN A 410 -16.53 19.29 -5.59
C GLN A 410 -17.33 19.89 -6.75
N VAL A 411 -18.65 19.77 -6.69
CA VAL A 411 -19.59 20.25 -7.72
C VAL A 411 -20.57 21.23 -7.07
N ALA A 412 -20.63 22.44 -7.60
CA ALA A 412 -21.61 23.47 -7.19
C ALA A 412 -22.26 24.06 -8.44
N SER A 413 -23.59 24.20 -8.41
CA SER A 413 -24.40 24.68 -9.55
C SER A 413 -24.07 23.98 -10.89
N GLY A 414 -23.86 22.65 -10.84
CA GLY A 414 -23.61 21.82 -12.04
C GLY A 414 -22.22 21.96 -12.67
N ARG A 415 -21.29 22.75 -12.12
CA ARG A 415 -19.90 22.86 -12.58
C ARG A 415 -18.93 22.17 -11.63
N GLU A 416 -18.06 21.31 -12.16
CA GLU A 416 -16.95 20.72 -11.41
C GLU A 416 -15.89 21.80 -11.16
N PHE A 417 -15.50 22.02 -9.90
CA PHE A 417 -14.40 22.93 -9.59
C PHE A 417 -13.06 22.30 -10.00
N ARG A 418 -12.29 23.02 -10.83
CA ARG A 418 -10.93 22.66 -11.23
C ARG A 418 -9.98 23.77 -10.78
N GLY A 419 -9.15 23.52 -9.77
CA GLY A 419 -8.18 24.48 -9.26
C GLY A 419 -7.74 24.20 -7.83
N CYS A 420 -6.84 25.03 -7.30
CA CYS A 420 -6.47 25.00 -5.88
C CYS A 420 -7.62 25.55 -5.03
N PRO A 421 -8.07 24.83 -3.97
CA PRO A 421 -9.20 25.28 -3.15
C PRO A 421 -8.97 26.60 -2.41
N PHE A 422 -7.71 26.92 -2.11
CA PHE A 422 -7.32 28.16 -1.42
C PHE A 422 -6.23 28.89 -2.18
N ASN A 423 -6.35 30.21 -2.24
CA ASN A 423 -5.30 31.12 -2.67
C ASN A 423 -4.73 31.85 -1.46
N SER A 424 -3.47 31.58 -1.12
CA SER A 424 -2.75 32.27 -0.06
C SER A 424 -1.93 33.45 -0.60
N LYS A 425 -1.92 34.55 0.16
CA LYS A 425 -0.97 35.66 -0.03
C LYS A 425 -0.26 35.92 1.30
N PRO A 426 1.07 35.70 1.42
CA PRO A 426 1.98 35.10 0.44
C PRO A 426 1.79 33.57 0.27
N LYS A 427 2.28 33.01 -0.85
CA LYS A 427 2.17 31.56 -1.14
C LYS A 427 3.04 30.69 -0.22
N PHE A 428 4.21 31.20 0.15
CA PHE A 428 5.15 30.55 1.05
C PHE A 428 5.65 31.56 2.08
N ILE A 429 5.79 31.12 3.32
CA ILE A 429 6.44 31.90 4.37
C ILE A 429 7.74 31.22 4.72
N HIS A 430 8.82 31.97 4.53
CA HIS A 430 10.14 31.59 4.99
C HIS A 430 10.38 32.32 6.30
N PHE A 431 10.79 31.56 7.31
CA PHE A 431 11.28 32.06 8.56
C PHE A 431 12.81 31.98 8.48
N LYS A 432 13.47 33.11 8.27
CA LYS A 432 14.93 33.23 8.21
C LYS A 432 15.35 34.46 9.03
N ASP A 433 16.49 34.34 9.72
CA ASP A 433 17.16 35.44 10.45
C ASP A 433 16.36 35.97 11.67
N PHE A 434 16.12 35.14 12.68
CA PHE A 434 15.47 35.54 13.93
C PHE A 434 16.47 35.82 15.05
N ASP A 435 16.37 37.00 15.66
CA ASP A 435 17.05 37.28 16.93
C ASP A 435 16.35 36.53 18.08
N VAL A 436 17.12 35.74 18.84
CA VAL A 436 16.62 35.02 20.03
C VAL A 436 16.10 36.02 21.07
N GLY A 437 14.85 35.84 21.52
CA GLY A 437 14.20 36.68 22.53
C GLY A 437 13.25 37.77 22.00
N LYS A 438 13.12 37.94 20.68
CA LYS A 438 12.14 38.86 20.08
C LYS A 438 10.94 38.12 19.49
N VAL A 439 9.73 38.67 19.71
CA VAL A 439 8.48 38.10 19.18
C VAL A 439 8.14 38.72 17.82
N TYR A 440 7.98 37.89 16.81
CA TYR A 440 7.62 38.30 15.45
C TYR A 440 6.25 37.76 15.06
N LYS A 441 5.41 38.59 14.41
CA LYS A 441 4.06 38.23 13.96
C LYS A 441 3.94 38.41 12.45
N LYS A 442 3.33 37.43 11.76
CA LYS A 442 3.08 37.51 10.31
C LYS A 442 1.63 37.12 10.01
N LYS A 443 0.90 38.02 9.36
CA LYS A 443 -0.50 37.81 8.97
C LYS A 443 -0.57 37.20 7.56
N ILE A 444 -1.42 36.19 7.39
CA ILE A 444 -1.66 35.52 6.11
C ILE A 444 -3.12 35.70 5.75
N THR A 445 -3.40 35.95 4.47
CA THR A 445 -4.77 35.92 3.95
C THR A 445 -4.97 34.65 3.14
N LEU A 446 -5.93 33.82 3.55
CA LEU A 446 -6.38 32.63 2.83
C LEU A 446 -7.74 32.94 2.19
N ILE A 447 -7.77 33.00 0.86
CA ILE A 447 -9.00 33.24 0.10
C ILE A 447 -9.53 31.88 -0.35
N ASN A 448 -10.72 31.50 0.13
CA ASN A 448 -11.44 30.33 -0.37
C ASN A 448 -11.88 30.59 -1.81
N ALA A 449 -11.34 29.82 -2.75
CA ALA A 449 -11.65 29.94 -4.18
C ALA A 449 -12.79 29.00 -4.61
N THR A 450 -13.41 28.29 -3.66
CA THR A 450 -14.46 27.31 -3.92
C THR A 450 -15.83 27.78 -3.43
N TYR A 451 -16.88 27.18 -3.99
CA TYR A 451 -18.28 27.51 -3.69
C TYR A 451 -18.85 26.81 -2.43
N THR A 452 -18.01 26.22 -1.56
CA THR A 452 -18.45 25.57 -0.31
C THR A 452 -17.67 26.04 0.91
N ILE A 453 -18.25 25.84 2.09
CA ILE A 453 -17.62 26.09 3.39
C ILE A 453 -16.51 25.04 3.58
N ASN A 454 -15.25 25.47 3.62
CA ASN A 454 -14.09 24.61 3.82
C ASN A 454 -13.48 24.85 5.19
N TYR A 455 -12.89 23.81 5.78
CA TYR A 455 -12.15 23.88 7.03
C TYR A 455 -10.64 23.71 6.77
N CYS A 456 -9.82 24.45 7.50
CA CYS A 456 -8.37 24.33 7.46
C CYS A 456 -7.91 23.40 8.57
N LYS A 457 -7.00 22.46 8.27
CA LYS A 457 -6.35 21.60 9.26
C LYS A 457 -4.85 21.79 9.19
N LEU A 458 -4.21 21.98 10.34
CA LEU A 458 -2.75 21.96 10.45
C LEU A 458 -2.25 20.52 10.27
N VAL A 459 -1.34 20.30 9.31
CA VAL A 459 -0.75 18.99 9.01
C VAL A 459 0.75 19.06 9.22
N GLY A 460 1.30 18.13 10.01
CA GLY A 460 2.74 18.06 10.29
C GLY A 460 3.26 19.01 11.36
N VAL A 461 2.37 19.60 12.18
CA VAL A 461 2.75 20.46 13.32
C VAL A 461 2.74 19.64 14.61
N GLU A 462 3.85 19.65 15.34
CA GLU A 462 4.00 19.07 16.69
C GLU A 462 3.04 19.73 17.68
N GLU A 463 2.55 19.00 18.69
CA GLU A 463 1.52 19.50 19.62
C GLU A 463 1.94 20.75 20.39
N SER A 464 3.22 20.86 20.74
CA SER A 464 3.83 22.04 21.39
C SER A 464 3.71 23.34 20.59
N LEU A 465 3.59 23.24 19.26
CA LEU A 465 3.53 24.40 18.35
C LEU A 465 2.09 24.78 17.95
N ARG A 466 1.10 23.95 18.29
CA ARG A 466 -0.31 24.24 17.96
C ARG A 466 -0.85 25.43 18.74
N ASP A 467 -0.35 25.66 19.95
CA ASP A 467 -0.80 26.75 20.83
C ASP A 467 -0.37 28.15 20.33
N PHE A 468 0.60 28.21 19.41
CA PHE A 468 1.10 29.46 18.83
C PHE A 468 0.44 29.80 17.48
N LEU A 469 -0.37 28.90 16.92
CA LEU A 469 -1.03 29.07 15.63
C LEU A 469 -2.53 29.27 15.82
N HIS A 470 -2.98 30.52 15.74
CA HIS A 470 -4.40 30.86 15.81
C HIS A 470 -5.00 31.01 14.40
N VAL A 471 -6.06 30.27 14.11
CA VAL A 471 -6.84 30.35 12.87
C VAL A 471 -8.22 30.89 13.25
N GLU A 472 -8.48 32.16 12.92
CA GLU A 472 -9.80 32.81 13.08
C GLU A 472 -10.77 32.43 11.97
#